data_AF-A0A2E2TDV8-F1
#
_entry.id   AF-A0A2E2TDV8-F1
#
_cell.length_a   1.000
_cell.length_b   1.000
_cell.length_c   1.000
_cell.angle_alpha   90.00
_cell.angle_beta   90.00
_cell.angle_gamma   90.00
#
_symmetry.space_group_name_H-M   'P 1'
#
loop_
_entity.id
_entity.type
_entity.pdbx_description
1 polymer ?
#
loop_
_entity_poly.entity_id
_entity_poly.type
_entity_poly.pdbx_seq_one_letter_code
_entity_poly.pdbx_strand_id
1 'polypeptide(L)'
;MSYQAVVRDAADALVTSQAIGMQLSIVQGSVSGTVVYVETQTPTSNLNGLVSVEIGSGTVVSGTFNSIDWSKGPYFIKTETDPTGGTSYTIAGTSELMSVPYALHANTADSIVGGITGPTYSIGVWPELGGYVFWISPDGKHGLVSEIQDQGLTNWYGAQDAISNPAKHSLAAQKFRDWRLPTKHELNEMYSANAAIGSFGTKTYWSSTRSGSTTAWRQNLSSGIQFNNTTFTISALFFVRSVREF
;
A
#
# COMPACT_ATOMS: atom_id res chain seq x y z
N MET A 1 13.46 -24.46 -2.99
CA MET A 1 12.39 -24.84 -3.97
C MET A 1 12.27 -26.36 -4.03
N SER A 2 11.12 -26.94 -3.67
CA SER A 2 10.96 -28.40 -3.63
C SER A 2 10.98 -29.03 -5.03
N TYR A 3 11.74 -30.11 -5.19
CA TYR A 3 11.83 -30.91 -6.41
C TYR A 3 11.75 -32.40 -6.08
N GLN A 4 10.98 -33.13 -6.87
CA GLN A 4 10.81 -34.57 -6.73
C GLN A 4 11.01 -35.25 -8.08
N ALA A 5 11.68 -36.40 -8.08
CA ALA A 5 11.89 -37.20 -9.27
C ALA A 5 11.89 -38.69 -8.94
N VAL A 6 11.45 -39.50 -9.89
CA VAL A 6 11.60 -40.97 -9.85
C VAL A 6 12.84 -41.33 -10.66
N VAL A 7 13.77 -42.06 -10.06
CA VAL A 7 15.04 -42.44 -10.67
C VAL A 7 14.96 -43.87 -11.18
N ARG A 8 15.34 -44.05 -12.45
CA ARG A 8 15.41 -45.35 -13.13
C ARG A 8 16.81 -45.57 -13.70
N ASP A 9 17.24 -46.82 -13.76
CA ASP A 9 18.50 -47.19 -14.40
C ASP A 9 18.36 -47.37 -15.92
N ALA A 10 19.45 -47.76 -16.59
CA ALA A 10 19.46 -47.98 -18.04
C ALA A 10 18.57 -49.14 -18.52
N ALA A 11 18.13 -50.03 -17.62
CA ALA A 11 17.19 -51.11 -17.90
C ALA A 11 15.73 -50.72 -17.55
N ASP A 12 15.47 -49.44 -17.27
CA ASP A 12 14.18 -48.88 -16.85
C ASP A 12 13.70 -49.39 -15.46
N ALA A 13 14.59 -50.03 -14.69
CA ALA A 13 14.29 -50.50 -13.35
C ALA A 13 14.41 -49.37 -12.32
N LEU A 14 13.56 -49.40 -11.29
CA LEU A 14 13.58 -48.40 -10.22
C LEU A 14 14.88 -48.53 -9.39
N VAL A 15 15.55 -47.40 -9.19
CA VAL A 15 16.73 -47.33 -8.32
C VAL A 15 16.23 -47.03 -6.91
N THR A 16 16.19 -48.04 -6.04
CA THR A 16 15.52 -47.96 -4.73
C THR A 16 16.52 -48.01 -3.57
N SER A 17 16.24 -47.27 -2.49
CA SER A 17 17.02 -47.28 -1.24
C SER A 17 18.52 -47.02 -1.44
N GLN A 18 18.88 -46.20 -2.43
CA GLN A 18 20.27 -45.94 -2.81
C GLN A 18 20.53 -44.43 -2.89
N ALA A 19 21.76 -44.02 -2.55
CA ALA A 19 22.22 -42.65 -2.75
C ALA A 19 22.36 -42.35 -4.25
N ILE A 20 21.76 -41.25 -4.69
CA ILE A 20 21.74 -40.81 -6.08
C ILE A 20 22.54 -39.52 -6.20
N GLY A 21 23.50 -39.46 -7.12
CA GLY A 21 24.24 -38.25 -7.40
C GLY A 21 23.41 -37.35 -8.31
N MET A 22 23.18 -36.10 -7.92
CA MET A 22 22.42 -35.15 -8.72
C MET A 22 23.18 -33.84 -8.89
N GLN A 23 23.14 -33.28 -10.12
CA GLN A 23 23.48 -31.89 -10.41
C GLN A 23 22.22 -31.20 -10.91
N LEU A 24 21.85 -30.09 -10.27
CA LEU A 24 20.67 -29.30 -10.61
C LEU A 24 21.13 -27.91 -11.06
N SER A 25 20.65 -27.49 -12.22
CA SER A 25 20.97 -26.19 -12.81
C SER A 25 19.70 -25.39 -13.09
N ILE A 26 19.74 -24.08 -12.82
CA ILE A 26 18.71 -23.14 -13.26
C ILE A 26 19.19 -22.47 -14.56
N VAL A 27 18.42 -22.63 -15.62
CA VAL A 27 18.73 -22.13 -16.97
C VAL A 27 17.72 -21.04 -17.34
N GLN A 28 18.20 -19.90 -17.82
CA GLN A 28 17.37 -18.74 -18.17
C GLN A 28 17.10 -18.66 -19.68
N GLY A 29 15.84 -18.35 -20.03
CA GLY A 29 15.41 -17.96 -21.37
C GLY A 29 14.99 -19.12 -22.28
N SER A 30 15.74 -20.22 -22.29
CA SER A 30 15.38 -21.43 -23.05
C SER A 30 16.03 -22.68 -22.44
N VAL A 31 15.65 -23.87 -22.92
CA VAL A 31 16.26 -25.16 -22.52
C VAL A 31 17.78 -25.21 -22.72
N SER A 32 18.32 -24.41 -23.66
CA SER A 32 19.74 -24.26 -23.95
C SER A 32 20.25 -22.86 -23.61
N GLY A 33 19.56 -22.16 -22.71
CA GLY A 33 19.85 -20.79 -22.32
C GLY A 33 21.05 -20.64 -21.39
N THR A 34 21.14 -19.49 -20.73
CA THR A 34 22.26 -19.21 -19.83
C THR A 34 22.04 -19.90 -18.49
N VAL A 35 23.02 -20.69 -18.03
CA VAL A 35 22.99 -21.27 -16.69
C VAL A 35 23.29 -20.17 -15.66
N VAL A 36 22.34 -19.88 -14.78
CA VAL A 36 22.46 -18.81 -13.76
C VAL A 36 22.78 -19.34 -12.37
N TYR A 37 22.59 -20.65 -12.15
CA TYR A 37 22.89 -21.31 -10.88
C TYR A 37 23.09 -22.81 -11.08
N VAL A 38 24.04 -23.40 -10.35
CA VAL A 38 24.32 -24.85 -10.32
C VAL A 38 24.60 -25.30 -8.90
N GLU A 39 24.00 -26.41 -8.49
CA GLU A 39 24.30 -27.11 -7.22
C GLU A 39 24.37 -28.62 -7.43
N THR A 40 24.99 -29.32 -6.47
CA THR A 40 24.98 -30.78 -6.39
C THR A 40 24.31 -31.26 -5.10
N GLN A 41 23.65 -32.41 -5.19
CA GLN A 41 22.97 -33.09 -4.09
C GLN A 41 23.14 -34.61 -4.17
N THR A 42 23.05 -35.28 -3.02
CA THR A 42 23.14 -36.75 -2.93
C THR A 42 21.96 -37.36 -2.15
N PRO A 43 20.70 -37.18 -2.61
CA PRO A 43 19.53 -37.76 -1.92
C PRO A 43 19.53 -39.29 -1.98
N THR A 44 18.91 -39.92 -1.00
CA THR A 44 18.61 -41.36 -1.01
C THR A 44 17.21 -41.59 -1.57
N SER A 45 17.07 -42.48 -2.56
CA SER A 45 15.76 -42.85 -3.11
C SER A 45 14.96 -43.73 -2.15
N ASN A 46 13.63 -43.67 -2.21
CA ASN A 46 12.76 -44.57 -1.43
C ASN A 46 12.44 -45.87 -2.20
N LEU A 47 11.56 -46.71 -1.63
CA LEU A 47 11.12 -47.98 -2.25
C LEU A 47 10.43 -47.82 -3.62
N ASN A 48 9.95 -46.62 -3.95
CA ASN A 48 9.34 -46.30 -5.24
C ASN A 48 10.33 -45.61 -6.20
N GLY A 49 11.62 -45.58 -5.86
CA GLY A 49 12.65 -44.86 -6.61
C GLY A 49 12.53 -43.34 -6.55
N LEU A 50 11.69 -42.80 -5.66
CA LEU A 50 11.47 -41.36 -5.52
C LEU A 50 12.59 -40.73 -4.70
N VAL A 51 13.17 -39.66 -5.23
CA VAL A 51 14.02 -38.72 -4.50
C VAL A 51 13.25 -37.42 -4.27
N SER A 52 13.52 -36.77 -3.12
CA SER A 52 12.97 -35.46 -2.77
C SER A 52 14.12 -34.57 -2.33
N VAL A 53 14.28 -33.43 -2.98
CA VAL A 53 15.33 -32.45 -2.70
C VAL A 53 14.75 -31.04 -2.67
N GLU A 54 15.46 -30.14 -2.00
CA GLU A 54 15.17 -28.72 -2.07
C GLU A 54 16.27 -28.01 -2.88
N ILE A 55 15.90 -27.46 -4.03
CA ILE A 55 16.80 -26.66 -4.87
C ILE A 55 17.13 -25.36 -4.15
N GLY A 56 18.42 -25.05 -4.02
CA GLY A 56 18.96 -23.90 -3.29
C GLY A 56 19.60 -24.27 -1.95
N SER A 57 19.46 -25.52 -1.50
CA SER A 57 20.07 -26.02 -0.25
C SER A 57 21.19 -27.04 -0.49
N GLY A 58 21.56 -27.29 -1.75
CA GLY A 58 22.64 -28.22 -2.11
C GLY A 58 24.04 -27.61 -1.94
N THR A 59 25.05 -28.36 -2.37
CA THR A 59 26.42 -27.83 -2.47
C THR A 59 26.52 -26.97 -3.72
N VAL A 60 26.66 -25.66 -3.54
CA VAL A 60 26.75 -24.71 -4.67
C VAL A 60 28.03 -24.96 -5.49
N VAL A 61 27.86 -25.15 -6.80
CA VAL A 61 28.96 -25.23 -7.77
C VAL A 61 29.20 -23.86 -8.40
N SER A 62 28.13 -23.14 -8.76
CA SER A 62 28.21 -21.79 -9.32
C SER A 62 26.92 -20.98 -9.14
N GLY A 63 27.03 -19.66 -9.21
CA GLY A 63 25.91 -18.73 -9.03
C GLY A 63 25.52 -18.52 -7.57
N THR A 64 24.44 -17.78 -7.34
CA THR A 64 23.86 -17.55 -6.01
C THR A 64 22.34 -17.63 -6.12
N PHE A 65 21.72 -18.62 -5.49
CA PHE A 65 20.29 -18.89 -5.64
C PHE A 65 19.41 -17.69 -5.28
N ASN A 66 19.75 -17.00 -4.18
CA ASN A 66 19.00 -15.85 -3.68
C ASN A 66 19.15 -14.57 -4.54
N SER A 67 20.09 -14.54 -5.49
CA SER A 67 20.29 -13.39 -6.38
C SER A 67 19.70 -13.62 -7.78
N ILE A 68 19.02 -14.74 -8.02
CA ILE A 68 18.34 -15.00 -9.30
C ILE A 68 17.16 -14.04 -9.41
N ASP A 69 17.18 -13.22 -10.48
CA ASP A 69 16.10 -12.29 -10.79
C ASP A 69 14.95 -13.02 -11.49
N TRP A 70 14.09 -13.67 -10.72
CA TRP A 70 12.96 -14.47 -11.22
C TRP A 70 11.97 -13.70 -12.12
N SER A 71 12.03 -12.36 -12.18
CA SER A 71 11.24 -11.54 -13.10
C SER A 71 11.66 -11.67 -14.56
N LYS A 72 12.91 -12.08 -14.83
CA LYS A 72 13.47 -12.23 -16.17
C LYS A 72 13.26 -13.64 -16.75
N GLY A 73 12.16 -14.28 -16.38
CA GLY A 73 11.78 -15.59 -16.91
C GLY A 73 11.55 -15.57 -18.43
N PRO A 74 11.39 -16.74 -19.06
CA PRO A 74 11.20 -18.05 -18.44
C PRO A 74 12.48 -18.67 -17.87
N TYR A 75 12.32 -19.56 -16.90
CA TYR A 75 13.41 -20.34 -16.30
C TYR A 75 13.14 -21.84 -16.48
N PHE A 76 14.20 -22.63 -16.50
CA PHE A 76 14.17 -24.08 -16.67
C PHE A 76 15.04 -24.74 -15.61
N ILE A 77 14.62 -25.91 -15.11
CA ILE A 77 15.48 -26.79 -14.31
C ILE A 77 16.11 -27.80 -15.27
N LYS A 78 17.43 -27.81 -15.35
CA LYS A 78 18.20 -28.91 -15.93
C LYS A 78 18.66 -29.83 -14.80
N THR A 79 18.36 -31.12 -14.91
CA THR A 79 18.79 -32.14 -13.97
C THR A 79 19.71 -33.12 -14.65
N GLU A 80 20.79 -33.48 -13.95
CA GLU A 80 21.80 -34.43 -14.35
C GLU A 80 21.97 -35.44 -13.20
N THR A 81 21.87 -36.73 -13.49
CA THR A 81 21.72 -37.78 -12.47
C THR A 81 22.69 -38.94 -12.71
N ASP A 82 23.35 -39.35 -11.63
CA ASP A 82 24.18 -40.55 -11.51
C ASP A 82 23.44 -41.52 -10.55
N PRO A 83 22.81 -42.58 -11.09
CA PRO A 83 22.11 -43.59 -10.29
C PRO A 83 22.96 -44.26 -9.21
N THR A 84 24.29 -44.22 -9.33
CA THR A 84 25.22 -44.90 -8.42
C THR A 84 25.71 -44.02 -7.27
N GLY A 85 25.28 -42.75 -7.23
CA GLY A 85 25.68 -41.81 -6.18
C GLY A 85 26.94 -41.00 -6.49
N GLY A 86 27.55 -41.20 -7.66
CA GLY A 86 28.76 -40.52 -8.08
C GLY A 86 28.52 -39.18 -8.80
N THR A 87 29.52 -38.78 -9.59
CA THR A 87 29.50 -37.57 -10.43
C THR A 87 29.50 -37.90 -11.93
N SER A 88 29.32 -39.17 -12.29
CA SER A 88 29.24 -39.61 -13.69
C SER A 88 27.78 -39.54 -14.15
N TYR A 89 27.29 -38.33 -14.37
CA TYR A 89 25.90 -38.10 -14.73
C TYR A 89 25.58 -38.70 -16.11
N THR A 90 24.72 -39.70 -16.15
CA THR A 90 24.32 -40.42 -17.38
C THR A 90 22.90 -40.10 -17.82
N ILE A 91 22.06 -39.61 -16.89
CA ILE A 91 20.67 -39.25 -17.15
C ILE A 91 20.55 -37.73 -17.08
N ALA A 92 20.04 -37.10 -18.14
CA ALA A 92 19.84 -35.66 -18.18
C ALA A 92 18.43 -35.30 -18.68
N GLY A 93 17.83 -34.27 -18.08
CA GLY A 93 16.54 -33.73 -18.49
C GLY A 93 16.50 -32.22 -18.28
N THR A 94 15.63 -31.53 -19.02
CA THR A 94 15.37 -30.10 -18.80
C THR A 94 13.88 -29.85 -18.89
N SER A 95 13.32 -29.20 -17.87
CA SER A 95 11.89 -28.86 -17.78
C SER A 95 11.71 -27.39 -17.45
N GLU A 96 10.64 -26.77 -17.97
CA GLU A 96 10.32 -25.38 -17.67
C GLU A 96 9.80 -25.25 -16.24
N LEU A 97 10.28 -24.23 -15.53
CA LEU A 97 9.72 -23.80 -14.25
C LEU A 97 8.39 -23.09 -14.50
N MET A 98 7.32 -23.88 -14.52
CA MET A 98 5.97 -23.34 -14.54
C MET A 98 5.71 -22.58 -13.23
N SER A 99 5.49 -21.28 -13.33
CA SER A 99 5.17 -20.44 -12.17
C SER A 99 3.86 -20.91 -11.54
N VAL A 100 3.90 -21.34 -10.28
CA VAL A 100 2.69 -21.53 -9.47
C VAL A 100 2.05 -20.14 -9.28
N PRO A 101 0.71 -19.98 -9.31
CA PRO A 101 0.04 -18.68 -9.27
C PRO A 101 0.50 -17.71 -8.16
N TYR A 102 1.04 -18.23 -7.05
CA TYR A 102 1.57 -17.43 -5.95
C TYR A 102 2.81 -16.59 -6.31
N ALA A 103 3.68 -17.06 -7.20
CA ALA A 103 4.87 -16.31 -7.64
C ALA A 103 4.53 -15.16 -8.60
N LEU A 104 3.48 -15.34 -9.43
CA LEU A 104 2.97 -14.29 -10.32
C LEU A 104 2.23 -13.18 -9.54
N HIS A 105 1.51 -13.54 -8.47
CA HIS A 105 0.87 -12.56 -7.59
C HIS A 105 1.85 -11.84 -6.65
N ALA A 106 3.01 -12.42 -6.34
CA ALA A 106 4.03 -11.76 -5.52
C ALA A 106 4.71 -10.59 -6.26
N ASN A 107 4.87 -10.66 -7.59
CA ASN A 107 5.40 -9.53 -8.39
C ASN A 107 4.45 -8.33 -8.45
N THR A 108 3.14 -8.54 -8.32
CA THR A 108 2.19 -7.41 -8.22
C THR A 108 2.32 -6.69 -6.89
N ALA A 109 2.74 -7.39 -5.83
CA ALA A 109 3.01 -6.79 -4.52
C ALA A 109 4.38 -6.09 -4.44
N ASP A 110 5.41 -6.58 -5.15
CA ASP A 110 6.77 -6.01 -5.11
C ASP A 110 6.90 -4.70 -5.93
N SER A 111 5.99 -4.46 -6.88
CA SER A 111 5.87 -3.17 -7.58
C SER A 111 5.48 -1.98 -6.68
N ILE A 112 5.24 -2.23 -5.38
CA ILE A 112 4.94 -1.21 -4.37
C ILE A 112 6.20 -0.85 -3.54
N VAL A 113 7.29 -1.61 -3.62
CA VAL A 113 8.56 -1.33 -2.91
C VAL A 113 9.47 -0.40 -3.75
N GLY A 114 8.85 0.56 -4.42
CA GLY A 114 9.49 1.68 -5.10
C GLY A 114 9.10 2.99 -4.44
N GLY A 115 9.22 3.09 -3.11
CA GLY A 115 9.17 4.36 -2.39
C GLY A 115 8.02 5.28 -2.77
N ILE A 116 6.77 4.81 -2.71
CA ILE A 116 5.62 5.71 -2.60
C ILE A 116 5.71 6.40 -1.23
N THR A 117 6.57 7.41 -1.17
CA THR A 117 6.34 8.51 -0.23
C THR A 117 4.96 9.02 -0.61
N GLY A 118 3.97 8.77 0.26
CA GLY A 118 2.61 9.26 0.05
C GLY A 118 2.63 10.74 -0.31
N PRO A 119 1.60 11.23 -1.03
CA PRO A 119 1.56 12.63 -1.44
C PRO A 119 1.84 13.55 -0.25
N THR A 120 2.73 14.52 -0.45
CA THR A 120 2.92 15.61 0.50
C THR A 120 2.10 16.79 0.03
N TYR A 121 1.48 17.49 0.96
CA TYR A 121 0.57 18.59 0.69
C TYR A 121 1.15 19.92 1.20
N SER A 122 0.66 21.03 0.65
CA SER A 122 0.99 22.39 1.07
C SER A 122 -0.28 23.19 1.37
N ILE A 123 -0.17 24.29 2.13
CA ILE A 123 -1.33 25.14 2.41
C ILE A 123 -1.84 25.72 1.08
N GLY A 124 -3.14 25.57 0.80
CA GLY A 124 -3.70 25.96 -0.50
C GLY A 124 -4.93 25.15 -0.91
N VAL A 125 -5.29 25.24 -2.18
CA VAL A 125 -6.47 24.56 -2.75
C VAL A 125 -6.08 23.17 -3.24
N TRP A 126 -6.76 22.15 -2.74
CA TRP A 126 -6.57 20.74 -3.11
C TRP A 126 -7.93 20.08 -3.42
N PRO A 127 -8.39 20.13 -4.68
CA PRO A 127 -9.66 19.53 -5.09
C PRO A 127 -9.75 18.02 -4.81
N GLU A 128 -8.65 17.30 -4.82
CA GLU A 128 -8.58 15.89 -4.45
C GLU A 128 -8.88 15.64 -2.96
N LEU A 129 -8.63 16.63 -2.10
CA LEU A 129 -8.96 16.59 -0.66
C LEU A 129 -10.31 17.24 -0.35
N GLY A 130 -10.96 17.83 -1.36
CA GLY A 130 -12.27 18.45 -1.23
C GLY A 130 -12.25 19.93 -0.84
N GLY A 131 -11.08 20.57 -0.71
CA GLY A 131 -11.05 22.01 -0.50
C GLY A 131 -9.70 22.61 -0.10
N TYR A 132 -9.75 23.58 0.81
CA TYR A 132 -8.61 24.38 1.24
C TYR A 132 -7.87 23.72 2.40
N VAL A 133 -6.64 23.27 2.18
CA VAL A 133 -5.75 22.81 3.25
C VAL A 133 -5.24 24.02 4.01
N PHE A 134 -5.54 24.09 5.31
CA PHE A 134 -5.18 25.22 6.18
C PHE A 134 -4.22 24.85 7.32
N TRP A 135 -4.02 23.56 7.56
CA TRP A 135 -3.04 23.04 8.50
C TRP A 135 -2.44 21.75 7.94
N ILE A 136 -1.13 21.55 8.12
CA ILE A 136 -0.38 20.37 7.67
C ILE A 136 0.59 19.95 8.77
N SER A 137 0.74 18.64 8.94
CA SER A 137 1.73 18.03 9.83
C SER A 137 3.16 18.28 9.35
N PRO A 138 4.18 18.22 10.24
CA PRO A 138 5.57 18.47 9.85
C PRO A 138 6.13 17.55 8.75
N ASP A 139 5.56 16.35 8.58
CA ASP A 139 5.94 15.40 7.53
C ASP A 139 5.21 15.63 6.19
N GLY A 140 4.29 16.59 6.13
CA GLY A 140 3.55 16.96 4.92
C GLY A 140 2.42 16.00 4.55
N LYS A 141 2.18 14.94 5.32
CA LYS A 141 1.30 13.81 4.92
C LYS A 141 -0.10 13.89 5.50
N HIS A 142 -0.25 14.60 6.60
CA HIS A 142 -1.53 14.76 7.28
C HIS A 142 -1.90 16.23 7.36
N GLY A 143 -3.19 16.51 7.47
CA GLY A 143 -3.62 17.88 7.56
C GLY A 143 -5.09 18.06 7.87
N LEU A 144 -5.50 19.33 7.90
CA LEU A 144 -6.88 19.73 7.97
C LEU A 144 -7.25 20.49 6.70
N VAL A 145 -8.36 20.08 6.10
CA VAL A 145 -8.95 20.71 4.93
C VAL A 145 -10.29 21.29 5.30
N SER A 146 -10.54 22.52 4.85
CA SER A 146 -11.82 23.20 4.94
C SER A 146 -12.51 23.19 3.60
N GLU A 147 -13.82 23.16 3.60
CA GLU A 147 -14.61 23.24 2.37
C GLU A 147 -14.51 24.64 1.73
N ILE A 148 -14.65 24.71 0.40
CA ILE A 148 -14.44 25.94 -0.37
C ILE A 148 -15.65 26.89 -0.40
N GLN A 149 -16.84 26.37 -0.10
CA GLN A 149 -18.12 27.04 -0.02
C GLN A 149 -18.74 26.88 1.39
N ASP A 150 -19.74 27.70 1.68
CA ASP A 150 -20.47 27.61 2.94
C ASP A 150 -21.62 26.60 2.82
N GLN A 151 -21.79 25.73 3.82
CA GLN A 151 -22.94 24.81 3.86
C GLN A 151 -24.26 25.55 4.14
N GLY A 152 -24.18 26.83 4.53
CA GLY A 152 -25.29 27.76 4.64
C GLY A 152 -25.33 28.48 5.98
N LEU A 153 -26.46 29.15 6.21
CA LEU A 153 -26.77 29.90 7.42
C LEU A 153 -27.73 29.08 8.29
N THR A 154 -27.28 28.63 9.47
CA THR A 154 -28.06 27.72 10.33
C THR A 154 -27.93 28.08 11.80
N ASN A 155 -28.82 27.53 12.63
CA ASN A 155 -28.57 27.45 14.06
C ASN A 155 -27.50 26.38 14.38
N TRP A 156 -27.05 26.33 15.63
CA TRP A 156 -25.93 25.47 16.02
C TRP A 156 -26.23 23.97 15.86
N TYR A 157 -27.47 23.55 16.13
CA TYR A 157 -27.89 22.16 15.96
C TYR A 157 -28.02 21.78 14.49
N GLY A 158 -28.66 22.63 13.68
CA GLY A 158 -28.83 22.41 12.25
C GLY A 158 -27.54 22.48 11.44
N ALA A 159 -26.43 22.92 12.03
CA ALA A 159 -25.13 22.89 11.39
C ALA A 159 -24.72 21.46 11.03
N GLN A 160 -24.99 20.47 11.90
CA GLN A 160 -24.67 19.07 11.61
C GLN A 160 -25.49 18.50 10.45
N ASP A 161 -26.77 18.84 10.38
CA ASP A 161 -27.64 18.45 9.26
C ASP A 161 -27.20 19.07 7.93
N ALA A 162 -26.78 20.34 7.97
CA ALA A 162 -26.24 21.01 6.79
C ALA A 162 -24.93 20.39 6.31
N ILE A 163 -24.05 19.99 7.24
CA ILE A 163 -22.77 19.36 6.93
C ILE A 163 -22.95 17.94 6.40
N SER A 164 -23.91 17.18 6.92
CA SER A 164 -24.12 15.79 6.47
C SER A 164 -24.80 15.69 5.11
N ASN A 165 -25.42 16.75 4.60
CA ASN A 165 -26.07 16.79 3.29
C ASN A 165 -25.06 17.02 2.15
N PRO A 166 -24.78 16.03 1.27
CA PRO A 166 -23.81 16.18 0.17
C PRO A 166 -24.16 17.31 -0.81
N ALA A 167 -25.45 17.63 -0.99
CA ALA A 167 -25.87 18.72 -1.88
C ALA A 167 -25.43 20.12 -1.39
N LYS A 168 -24.97 20.25 -0.14
CA LYS A 168 -24.40 21.47 0.43
C LYS A 168 -22.88 21.58 0.24
N HIS A 169 -22.26 20.63 -0.44
CA HIS A 169 -20.82 20.56 -0.68
C HIS A 169 -20.50 20.78 -2.17
N SER A 170 -19.30 21.30 -2.44
CA SER A 170 -18.77 21.35 -3.81
C SER A 170 -18.65 19.93 -4.39
N LEU A 171 -18.57 19.82 -5.73
CA LEU A 171 -18.43 18.53 -6.41
C LEU A 171 -17.22 17.72 -5.92
N ALA A 172 -16.13 18.41 -5.57
CA ALA A 172 -14.94 17.82 -4.99
C ALA A 172 -15.21 17.29 -3.56
N ALA A 173 -15.81 18.12 -2.71
CA ALA A 173 -16.14 17.79 -1.33
C ALA A 173 -17.23 16.70 -1.18
N GLN A 174 -18.09 16.51 -2.18
CA GLN A 174 -19.11 15.47 -2.23
C GLN A 174 -18.56 14.03 -2.23
N LYS A 175 -17.24 13.85 -2.42
CA LYS A 175 -16.58 12.54 -2.31
C LYS A 175 -16.37 12.10 -0.86
N PHE A 176 -16.48 13.02 0.09
CA PHE A 176 -16.20 12.81 1.52
C PHE A 176 -17.48 12.83 2.35
N ARG A 177 -17.46 12.18 3.52
CA ARG A 177 -18.61 12.04 4.44
C ARG A 177 -18.26 12.31 5.90
N ASP A 178 -16.97 12.48 6.18
CA ASP A 178 -16.33 12.76 7.45
C ASP A 178 -16.20 14.27 7.74
N TRP A 179 -16.93 15.10 7.01
CA TRP A 179 -17.01 16.54 7.28
C TRP A 179 -17.61 16.80 8.66
N ARG A 180 -17.03 17.75 9.39
CA ARG A 180 -17.49 18.18 10.71
C ARG A 180 -17.40 19.68 10.90
N LEU A 181 -18.08 20.17 11.93
CA LEU A 181 -17.99 21.57 12.34
C LEU A 181 -16.59 21.82 12.96
N PRO A 182 -15.87 22.89 12.58
CA PRO A 182 -14.55 23.18 13.10
C PRO A 182 -14.60 23.49 14.59
N THR A 183 -13.55 23.14 15.32
CA THR A 183 -13.37 23.58 16.70
C THR A 183 -13.06 25.08 16.73
N LYS A 184 -13.14 25.69 17.92
CA LYS A 184 -12.70 27.07 18.12
C LYS A 184 -11.23 27.27 17.66
N HIS A 185 -10.37 26.28 17.86
CA HIS A 185 -8.97 26.37 17.50
C HIS A 185 -8.77 26.34 15.99
N GLU A 186 -9.42 25.39 15.32
CA GLU A 186 -9.34 25.24 13.86
C GLU A 186 -9.88 26.48 13.13
N LEU A 187 -10.94 27.13 13.63
CA LEU A 187 -11.39 28.41 13.07
C LEU A 187 -10.30 29.50 13.15
N ASN A 188 -9.47 29.48 14.18
CA ASN A 188 -8.38 30.43 14.32
C ASN A 188 -7.21 30.10 13.39
N GLU A 189 -6.94 28.82 13.17
CA GLU A 189 -5.97 28.35 12.19
C GLU A 189 -6.41 28.73 10.77
N MET A 190 -7.69 28.52 10.44
CA MET A 190 -8.29 28.97 9.18
C MET A 190 -8.11 30.48 8.99
N TYR A 191 -8.41 31.29 10.01
CA TYR A 191 -8.17 32.73 9.95
C TYR A 191 -6.70 33.07 9.67
N SER A 192 -5.77 32.38 10.33
CA SER A 192 -4.32 32.59 10.17
C SER A 192 -3.85 32.21 8.75
N ALA A 193 -4.47 31.20 8.14
CA ALA A 193 -4.16 30.75 6.78
C ALA A 193 -4.80 31.61 5.66
N ASN A 194 -5.64 32.60 5.99
CA ASN A 194 -6.32 33.46 5.00
C ASN A 194 -5.37 34.06 3.95
N ALA A 195 -4.20 34.55 4.38
CA ALA A 195 -3.24 35.20 3.49
C ALA A 195 -2.70 34.25 2.42
N ALA A 196 -2.53 32.96 2.76
CA ALA A 196 -2.03 31.94 1.85
C ALA A 196 -3.10 31.45 0.86
N ILE A 197 -4.37 31.50 1.27
CA ILE A 197 -5.50 30.90 0.53
C ILE A 197 -6.35 31.96 -0.21
N GLY A 198 -6.14 33.24 0.08
CA GLY A 198 -6.86 34.37 -0.51
C GLY A 198 -7.98 34.88 0.39
N SER A 199 -8.85 34.00 0.91
CA SER A 199 -9.79 34.27 2.02
C SER A 199 -10.71 33.07 2.27
N PHE A 200 -11.05 32.81 3.54
CA PHE A 200 -12.17 31.93 3.94
C PHE A 200 -13.53 32.67 4.04
N GLY A 201 -13.61 33.87 3.46
CA GLY A 201 -14.79 34.72 3.50
C GLY A 201 -14.81 35.69 4.69
N THR A 202 -15.86 36.51 4.72
CA THR A 202 -15.96 37.66 5.64
C THR A 202 -17.01 37.48 6.75
N LYS A 203 -17.60 36.29 6.83
CA LYS A 203 -18.72 35.98 7.72
C LYS A 203 -18.25 35.49 9.08
N THR A 204 -19.22 35.34 9.98
CA THR A 204 -19.03 34.75 11.30
C THR A 204 -19.54 33.32 11.28
N TYR A 205 -18.68 32.40 11.72
CA TYR A 205 -18.87 30.97 11.59
C TYR A 205 -19.02 30.28 12.93
N TRP A 206 -19.90 29.27 12.97
CA TRP A 206 -20.05 28.40 14.12
C TRP A 206 -18.82 27.55 14.37
N SER A 207 -18.51 27.31 15.64
CA SER A 207 -17.61 26.24 16.05
C SER A 207 -18.34 25.13 16.79
N SER A 208 -17.75 23.93 16.84
CA SER A 208 -18.23 22.80 17.63
C SER A 208 -18.02 22.97 19.14
N THR A 209 -17.35 24.03 19.57
CA THR A 209 -17.01 24.28 20.98
C THR A 209 -18.11 25.08 21.67
N ARG A 210 -18.79 24.48 22.66
CA ARG A 210 -19.73 25.21 23.53
C ARG A 210 -19.00 26.24 24.41
N SER A 211 -19.65 27.37 24.66
CA SER A 211 -19.20 28.39 25.62
C SER A 211 -20.08 28.46 26.87
N GLY A 212 -21.23 27.78 26.86
CA GLY A 212 -22.17 27.71 27.97
C GLY A 212 -23.34 26.77 27.66
N SER A 213 -24.34 26.73 28.55
CA SER A 213 -25.53 25.88 28.39
C SER A 213 -26.37 26.25 27.16
N THR A 214 -26.37 27.54 26.77
CA THR A 214 -27.15 28.07 25.64
C THR A 214 -26.29 28.79 24.61
N THR A 215 -24.96 28.76 24.71
CA THR A 215 -24.05 29.49 23.82
C THR A 215 -22.93 28.59 23.28
N ALA A 216 -22.47 28.92 22.08
CA ALA A 216 -21.32 28.30 21.44
C ALA A 216 -20.35 29.35 20.91
N TRP A 217 -19.08 28.97 20.81
CA TRP A 217 -18.04 29.79 20.22
C TRP A 217 -18.29 29.99 18.73
N ARG A 218 -17.89 31.17 18.27
CA ARG A 218 -17.97 31.57 16.86
C ARG A 218 -16.83 32.53 16.54
N GLN A 219 -16.40 32.57 15.28
CA GLN A 219 -15.30 33.43 14.85
C GLN A 219 -15.64 34.11 13.53
N ASN A 220 -15.32 35.40 13.43
CA ASN A 220 -15.38 36.11 12.17
C ASN A 220 -14.06 35.93 11.42
N LEU A 221 -14.10 35.36 10.22
CA LEU A 221 -12.87 35.04 9.46
C LEU A 221 -12.29 36.23 8.68
N SER A 222 -12.92 37.40 8.69
CA SER A 222 -12.29 38.62 8.16
C SER A 222 -11.54 39.42 9.22
N SER A 223 -12.06 39.47 10.45
CA SER A 223 -11.47 40.26 11.55
C SER A 223 -10.67 39.41 12.54
N GLY A 224 -10.82 38.09 12.50
CA GLY A 224 -10.22 37.17 13.46
C GLY A 224 -10.91 37.18 14.84
N ILE A 225 -11.89 38.06 15.07
CA ILE A 225 -12.54 38.20 16.37
C ILE A 225 -13.35 36.95 16.71
N GLN A 226 -13.11 36.43 17.92
CA GLN A 226 -13.84 35.32 18.51
C GLN A 226 -14.91 35.82 19.48
N PHE A 227 -16.09 35.20 19.44
CA PHE A 227 -17.21 35.56 20.29
C PHE A 227 -17.71 34.36 21.09
N ASN A 228 -18.08 34.62 22.34
CA ASN A 228 -18.71 33.68 23.28
C ASN A 228 -19.81 34.35 24.13
N ASN A 229 -20.21 35.58 23.78
CA ASN A 229 -21.18 36.33 24.57
C ASN A 229 -22.58 35.71 24.54
N THR A 230 -23.39 36.06 25.54
CA THR A 230 -24.77 35.59 25.74
C THR A 230 -25.79 36.31 24.88
N THR A 231 -25.42 37.39 24.18
CA THR A 231 -26.30 38.12 23.26
C THR A 231 -26.79 37.24 22.11
N PHE A 232 -25.98 36.27 21.69
CA PHE A 232 -26.35 35.30 20.67
C PHE A 232 -26.23 33.88 21.22
N THR A 233 -27.35 33.16 21.19
CA THR A 233 -27.47 31.79 21.67
C THR A 233 -27.28 30.78 20.54
N ILE A 234 -27.24 29.49 20.87
CA ILE A 234 -27.20 28.37 19.92
C ILE A 234 -28.40 28.31 18.96
N SER A 235 -29.46 29.07 19.23
CA SER A 235 -30.63 29.22 18.34
C SER A 235 -30.45 30.32 17.29
N ALA A 236 -29.46 31.20 17.45
CA ALA A 236 -29.14 32.24 16.47
C ALA A 236 -28.58 31.64 15.17
N LEU A 237 -28.64 32.38 14.07
CA LEU A 237 -28.18 31.92 12.77
C LEU A 237 -26.78 32.42 12.45
N PHE A 238 -25.85 31.51 12.17
CA PHE A 238 -24.49 31.82 11.70
C PHE A 238 -24.05 30.87 10.58
N PHE A 239 -23.00 31.25 9.86
CA PHE A 239 -22.50 30.48 8.74
C PHE A 239 -21.80 29.21 9.20
N VAL A 240 -21.81 28.21 8.34
CA VAL A 240 -21.11 26.94 8.55
C VAL A 240 -20.11 26.75 7.43
N ARG A 241 -18.88 26.46 7.83
CA ARG A 241 -17.81 26.02 6.93
C ARG A 241 -17.15 24.80 7.54
N SER A 242 -17.42 23.63 6.96
CA SER A 242 -16.95 22.35 7.48
C SER A 242 -15.47 22.14 7.26
N VAL A 243 -14.90 21.28 8.11
CA VAL A 243 -13.52 20.80 8.03
C VAL A 243 -13.48 19.28 8.14
N ARG A 244 -12.41 18.66 7.63
CA ARG A 244 -12.08 17.25 7.82
C ARG A 244 -10.56 17.07 7.86
N GLU A 245 -10.13 15.90 8.32
CA GLU A 245 -8.72 15.48 8.30
C GLU A 245 -8.40 14.69 7.03
N PHE A 246 -7.13 14.57 6.69
CA PHE A 246 -6.62 13.70 5.63
C PHE A 246 -5.23 13.17 5.97
#